data_AF-A0A2J7PWL9-F1
#
_entry.id   AF-A0A2J7PWL9-F1
#
_cell.length_a   1.000
_cell.length_b   1.000
_cell.length_c   1.000
_cell.angle_alpha   90.00
_cell.angle_beta   90.00
_cell.angle_gamma   90.00
#
_symmetry.space_group_name_H-M   'P 1'
#
loop_
_entity.id
_entity.type
_entity.pdbx_description
1 polymer ?
#
loop_
_entity_poly.entity_id
_entity_poly.type
_entity_poly.pdbx_seq_one_letter_code
_entity_poly.pdbx_strand_id
1 'polypeptide(L)'
;MGTPQTKQKRLKLVIDVSGSMYRFNNYDGRLDREMEAVVLVMEAFQGHEGRIQYDIVGHSGESHNITFIDHKNPPADNKQRLDIIKTMHAHSQFCVSGDNTLEATQSAIASLSQEDCDEAIVVILSDANLERYGIPPEMFARAMNSNPRVNAYAIFIGSLGDQASRLTSKLPAGRSFVCLDLKNIPQILQQIFAASVLNTQ
;
A
#
# COMPACT_ATOMS: atom_id res chain seq x y z
N MET A 1 11.75 -21.87 14.40
CA MET A 1 10.36 -21.84 14.89
C MET A 1 10.10 -20.42 15.37
N GLY A 2 9.14 -19.71 14.77
CA GLY A 2 8.90 -18.29 15.04
C GLY A 2 8.37 -18.06 16.45
N THR A 3 8.70 -16.90 17.02
CA THR A 3 8.22 -16.46 18.33
C THR A 3 6.68 -16.46 18.35
N PRO A 4 6.03 -16.98 19.42
CA PRO A 4 4.59 -16.91 19.55
C PRO A 4 4.11 -15.46 19.49
N GLN A 5 3.06 -15.21 18.72
CA GLN A 5 2.44 -13.88 18.64
C GLN A 5 1.89 -13.48 20.02
N THR A 6 2.30 -12.31 20.51
CA THR A 6 1.83 -11.72 21.77
C THR A 6 0.87 -10.56 21.55
N LYS A 7 1.07 -9.78 20.47
CA LYS A 7 0.23 -8.63 20.08
C LYS A 7 -0.20 -8.76 18.63
N GLN A 8 -1.30 -8.10 18.27
CA GLN A 8 -1.73 -8.04 16.87
C GLN A 8 -0.64 -7.41 16.00
N LYS A 9 -0.44 -7.96 14.80
CA LYS A 9 0.40 -7.33 13.78
C LYS A 9 -0.34 -6.16 13.17
N ARG A 10 0.38 -5.13 12.75
CA ARG A 10 -0.20 -3.95 12.12
C ARG A 10 0.24 -3.85 10.67
N LEU A 11 -0.76 -3.83 9.79
CA LEU A 11 -0.59 -3.52 8.38
C LEU A 11 -1.17 -2.13 8.09
N LYS A 12 -0.43 -1.29 7.38
CA LYS A 12 -0.95 -0.07 6.80
C LYS A 12 -0.80 -0.12 5.29
N LEU A 13 -1.92 -0.06 4.58
CA LEU A 13 -1.92 0.03 3.12
C LEU A 13 -1.92 1.51 2.73
N VAL A 14 -0.97 1.90 1.88
CA VAL A 14 -0.88 3.22 1.27
C VAL A 14 -1.28 3.10 -0.19
N ILE A 15 -2.28 3.87 -0.63
CA ILE A 15 -2.86 3.79 -1.98
C ILE A 15 -2.72 5.11 -2.75
N ASP A 16 -2.56 5.05 -4.06
CA ASP A 16 -2.49 6.23 -4.93
C ASP A 16 -3.89 6.58 -5.44
N VAL A 17 -4.50 7.60 -4.83
CA VAL A 17 -5.79 8.16 -5.26
C VAL A 17 -5.59 9.51 -5.96
N SER A 18 -4.48 9.66 -6.70
CA SER A 18 -4.19 10.86 -7.47
C SER A 18 -5.05 10.98 -8.72
N GLY A 19 -5.20 12.21 -9.22
CA GLY A 19 -5.93 12.45 -10.48
C GLY A 19 -5.26 11.80 -11.71
N SER A 20 -4.02 11.33 -11.61
CA SER A 20 -3.40 10.53 -12.67
C SER A 20 -4.02 9.14 -12.76
N MET A 21 -4.34 8.54 -11.61
CA MET A 21 -4.92 7.21 -11.51
C MET A 21 -6.27 7.18 -12.22
N TYR A 22 -7.11 8.19 -11.98
CA TYR A 22 -8.37 8.37 -12.69
C TYR A 22 -8.20 8.67 -14.18
N ARG A 23 -7.36 9.67 -14.53
CA ARG A 23 -7.21 10.14 -15.93
C ARG A 23 -6.66 9.07 -16.87
N PHE A 24 -5.73 8.24 -16.39
CA PHE A 24 -5.13 7.17 -17.20
C PHE A 24 -5.87 5.84 -17.09
N ASN A 25 -6.87 5.72 -16.19
CA ASN A 25 -7.58 4.47 -15.96
C ASN A 25 -8.22 3.90 -17.23
N ASN A 26 -8.83 4.73 -18.07
CA ASN A 26 -9.45 4.24 -19.32
C ASN A 26 -8.43 3.68 -20.34
N TYR A 27 -7.13 3.97 -20.15
CA TYR A 27 -6.07 3.47 -21.03
C TYR A 27 -5.45 2.17 -20.51
N ASP A 28 -5.27 2.01 -19.21
CA ASP A 28 -4.53 0.89 -18.62
C ASP A 28 -5.16 0.24 -17.37
N GLY A 29 -6.34 0.67 -16.97
CA GLY A 29 -7.10 0.14 -15.84
C GLY A 29 -6.38 0.25 -14.50
N ARG A 30 -5.41 1.17 -14.33
CA ARG A 30 -4.59 1.23 -13.10
C ARG A 30 -5.39 1.51 -11.82
N LEU A 31 -6.39 2.39 -11.88
CA LEU A 31 -7.23 2.72 -10.72
C LEU A 31 -8.20 1.57 -10.42
N ASP A 32 -8.79 0.96 -11.46
CA ASP A 32 -9.65 -0.22 -11.29
C ASP A 32 -8.86 -1.35 -10.64
N ARG A 33 -7.62 -1.56 -11.10
CA ARG A 33 -6.74 -2.57 -10.52
C ARG A 33 -6.35 -2.28 -9.06
N GLU A 34 -6.13 -1.01 -8.72
CA GLU A 34 -5.89 -0.64 -7.32
C GLU A 34 -7.10 -0.89 -6.44
N MET A 35 -8.29 -0.48 -6.90
CA MET A 35 -9.55 -0.73 -6.19
C MET A 35 -9.81 -2.22 -6.01
N GLU A 36 -9.56 -3.04 -7.03
CA GLU A 36 -9.63 -4.50 -6.94
C GLU A 36 -8.62 -5.06 -5.92
N ALA A 37 -7.38 -4.57 -5.92
CA ALA A 37 -6.37 -4.96 -4.92
C ALA A 37 -6.80 -4.59 -3.49
N VAL A 38 -7.41 -3.42 -3.30
CA VAL A 38 -7.97 -2.99 -2.01
C VAL A 38 -9.11 -3.89 -1.56
N VAL A 39 -10.01 -4.30 -2.47
CA VAL A 39 -11.05 -5.30 -2.16
C VAL A 39 -10.42 -6.62 -1.70
N LEU A 40 -9.43 -7.13 -2.43
CA LEU A 40 -8.74 -8.38 -2.06
C LEU A 40 -8.06 -8.26 -0.69
N VAL A 41 -7.49 -7.11 -0.36
CA VAL A 41 -6.93 -6.84 0.99
C VAL A 41 -8.01 -6.90 2.05
N MET A 42 -9.14 -6.21 1.86
CA MET A 42 -10.25 -6.19 2.82
C MET A 42 -10.84 -7.60 3.04
N GLU A 43 -10.93 -8.41 1.99
CA GLU A 43 -11.41 -9.80 2.07
C GLU A 43 -10.37 -10.72 2.72
N ALA A 44 -9.09 -10.57 2.38
CA ALA A 44 -8.02 -11.42 2.90
C ALA A 44 -7.85 -11.30 4.42
N PHE A 45 -8.26 -10.18 5.02
CA PHE A 45 -8.20 -9.98 6.48
C PHE A 45 -9.51 -10.26 7.21
N GLN A 46 -10.61 -10.54 6.50
CA GLN A 46 -11.87 -10.92 7.12
C GLN A 46 -11.70 -12.24 7.90
N GLY A 47 -12.04 -12.23 9.20
CA GLY A 47 -11.87 -13.38 10.08
C GLY A 47 -10.46 -13.57 10.65
N HIS A 48 -9.54 -12.64 10.37
CA HIS A 48 -8.17 -12.64 10.88
C HIS A 48 -7.87 -11.48 11.84
N GLU A 49 -8.89 -10.79 12.33
CA GLU A 49 -8.79 -9.57 13.15
C GLU A 49 -8.03 -9.81 14.45
N GLY A 50 -8.12 -11.02 15.03
CA GLY A 50 -7.35 -11.40 16.22
C GLY A 50 -5.83 -11.52 16.00
N ARG A 51 -5.38 -11.60 14.74
CA ARG A 51 -3.96 -11.73 14.37
C ARG A 51 -3.42 -10.47 13.72
N ILE A 52 -4.22 -9.83 12.86
CA ILE A 52 -3.78 -8.71 12.04
C ILE A 52 -4.84 -7.62 12.11
N GLN A 53 -4.41 -6.40 12.39
CA GLN A 53 -5.19 -5.19 12.25
C GLN A 53 -4.66 -4.38 11.07
N TYR A 54 -5.54 -3.86 10.23
CA TYR A 54 -5.16 -3.07 9.07
C TYR A 54 -5.89 -1.74 8.97
N ASP A 55 -5.21 -0.72 8.48
CA ASP A 55 -5.81 0.54 8.03
C ASP A 55 -5.39 0.83 6.58
N ILE A 56 -6.21 1.64 5.90
CA ILE A 56 -5.96 2.06 4.52
C ILE A 56 -5.97 3.58 4.48
N VAL A 57 -4.86 4.13 4.01
CA VAL A 57 -4.67 5.56 3.79
C VAL A 57 -4.29 5.81 2.33
N GLY A 58 -4.79 6.89 1.74
CA GLY A 58 -4.42 7.28 0.39
C GLY A 58 -3.67 8.59 0.33
N HIS A 59 -3.03 8.83 -0.81
CA HIS A 59 -2.46 10.11 -1.16
C HIS A 59 -2.94 10.59 -2.53
N SER A 60 -2.95 11.90 -2.71
CA SER A 60 -3.21 12.57 -3.99
C SER A 60 -2.38 13.85 -4.06
N GLY A 61 -2.61 14.71 -5.05
CA GLY A 61 -2.02 16.04 -5.09
C GLY A 61 -2.49 16.99 -3.97
N GLU A 62 -3.54 16.64 -3.23
CA GLU A 62 -4.11 17.49 -2.17
C GLU A 62 -3.60 17.13 -0.77
N SER A 63 -3.36 15.84 -0.52
CA SER A 63 -3.00 15.33 0.81
C SER A 63 -2.15 14.07 0.69
N HIS A 64 -1.27 13.89 1.67
CA HIS A 64 -0.43 12.70 1.83
C HIS A 64 -1.04 11.66 2.78
N ASN A 65 -2.19 11.95 3.40
CA ASN A 65 -2.81 11.06 4.39
C ASN A 65 -4.35 11.21 4.42
N ILE A 66 -5.01 10.53 3.49
CA ILE A 66 -6.48 10.47 3.39
C ILE A 66 -6.93 9.14 4.00
N THR A 67 -7.61 9.16 5.14
CA THR A 67 -8.08 7.93 5.79
C THR A 67 -9.28 7.34 5.06
N PHE A 68 -9.15 6.12 4.55
CA PHE A 68 -10.25 5.35 3.98
C PHE A 68 -10.77 4.28 4.94
N ILE A 69 -9.88 3.66 5.70
CA ILE A 69 -10.22 2.68 6.74
C ILE A 69 -9.39 2.99 7.97
N ASP A 70 -10.04 3.09 9.13
CA ASP A 70 -9.38 3.08 10.44
C ASP A 70 -9.35 1.63 10.94
N HIS A 71 -8.20 1.16 11.42
CA HIS A 71 -8.03 -0.20 11.97
C HIS A 71 -8.96 -0.51 13.15
N LYS A 72 -9.50 0.52 13.82
CA LYS A 72 -10.52 0.37 14.87
C LYS A 72 -11.92 0.14 14.32
N ASN A 73 -12.16 0.55 13.08
CA ASN A 73 -13.45 0.49 12.41
C ASN A 73 -13.31 -0.10 10.99
N PRO A 74 -12.83 -1.35 10.85
CA PRO A 74 -12.77 -2.01 9.54
C PRO A 74 -14.19 -2.26 9.00
N PRO A 75 -14.37 -2.28 7.66
CA PRO A 75 -15.69 -2.47 7.05
C PRO A 75 -16.26 -3.85 7.40
N ALA A 76 -17.47 -3.86 7.97
CA ALA A 76 -18.11 -5.07 8.46
C ALA A 76 -18.82 -5.89 7.37
N ASP A 77 -19.17 -5.28 6.25
CA ASP A 77 -19.98 -5.88 5.20
C ASP A 77 -19.62 -5.36 3.80
N ASN A 78 -20.18 -5.99 2.78
CA ASN A 78 -19.92 -5.64 1.37
C ASN A 78 -20.42 -4.24 1.00
N LYS A 79 -21.41 -3.70 1.71
CA LYS A 79 -21.90 -2.34 1.46
C LYS A 79 -20.84 -1.33 1.89
N GLN A 80 -20.28 -1.48 3.09
CA GLN A 80 -19.22 -0.59 3.61
C GLN A 80 -17.96 -0.67 2.74
N ARG A 81 -17.58 -1.88 2.28
CA ARG A 81 -16.48 -2.05 1.32
C ARG A 81 -16.74 -1.29 0.02
N LEU A 82 -17.94 -1.43 -0.55
CA LEU A 82 -18.32 -0.72 -1.77
C LEU A 82 -18.30 0.81 -1.57
N ASP A 83 -18.73 1.30 -0.40
CA ASP A 83 -18.71 2.72 -0.08
C ASP A 83 -17.27 3.26 0.02
N ILE A 84 -16.31 2.48 0.53
CA ILE A 84 -14.89 2.81 0.50
C ILE A 84 -14.38 2.93 -0.94
N ILE A 85 -14.67 1.94 -1.79
CA ILE A 85 -14.25 1.95 -3.21
C ILE A 85 -14.85 3.15 -3.96
N LYS A 86 -16.12 3.47 -3.74
CA LYS A 86 -16.75 4.66 -4.32
C LYS A 86 -16.06 5.95 -3.87
N THR A 87 -15.68 6.03 -2.59
CA THR A 87 -14.93 7.17 -2.04
C THR A 87 -13.57 7.30 -2.71
N MET A 88 -12.83 6.20 -2.89
CA MET A 88 -11.54 6.20 -3.60
C MET A 88 -11.67 6.71 -5.03
N HIS A 89 -12.65 6.19 -5.77
CA HIS A 89 -12.93 6.58 -7.14
C HIS A 89 -13.32 8.06 -7.24
N ALA A 90 -14.26 8.51 -6.41
CA ALA A 90 -14.71 9.90 -6.40
C ALA A 90 -13.57 10.86 -6.01
N HIS A 91 -12.76 10.52 -5.00
CA HIS A 91 -11.59 11.31 -4.63
C HIS A 91 -10.60 11.47 -5.79
N SER A 92 -10.25 10.35 -6.43
CA SER A 92 -9.34 10.35 -7.57
C SER A 92 -9.85 11.17 -8.74
N GLN A 93 -11.18 11.24 -8.94
CA GLN A 93 -11.81 12.02 -10.00
C GLN A 93 -11.71 13.54 -9.77
N PHE A 94 -11.82 14.00 -8.52
CA PHE A 94 -11.97 15.42 -8.21
C PHE A 94 -10.76 16.08 -7.55
N CYS A 95 -9.76 15.31 -7.13
CA CYS A 95 -8.58 15.87 -6.48
C CYS A 95 -7.71 16.70 -7.44
N VAL A 96 -6.97 17.65 -6.86
CA VAL A 96 -5.92 18.40 -7.56
C VAL A 96 -4.81 17.46 -8.05
N SER A 97 -4.23 17.79 -9.21
CA SER A 97 -3.09 17.07 -9.76
C SER A 97 -1.85 17.23 -8.87
N GLY A 98 -1.17 16.13 -8.62
CA GLY A 98 0.08 16.09 -7.87
C GLY A 98 0.28 14.67 -7.35
N ASP A 99 1.45 14.44 -6.77
CA ASP A 99 1.79 13.18 -6.12
C ASP A 99 2.49 13.47 -4.80
N ASN A 100 2.07 12.76 -3.75
CA ASN A 100 2.62 12.86 -2.41
C ASN A 100 3.15 11.50 -1.94
N THR A 101 3.54 10.60 -2.87
CA THR A 101 3.96 9.23 -2.55
C THR A 101 5.04 9.18 -1.46
N LEU A 102 6.06 10.04 -1.56
CA LEU A 102 7.17 10.08 -0.59
C LEU A 102 6.69 10.47 0.81
N GLU A 103 5.93 11.56 0.92
CA GLU A 103 5.44 12.08 2.19
C GLU A 103 4.42 11.10 2.81
N ALA A 104 3.55 10.50 1.99
CA ALA A 104 2.60 9.49 2.41
C ALA A 104 3.31 8.25 2.98
N THR A 105 4.37 7.79 2.30
CA THR A 105 5.20 6.67 2.76
C THR A 105 5.85 6.98 4.10
N GLN A 106 6.47 8.15 4.23
CA GLN A 106 7.13 8.57 5.47
C GLN A 106 6.12 8.74 6.61
N SER A 107 4.96 9.34 6.35
CA SER A 107 3.89 9.53 7.34
C SER A 107 3.28 8.19 7.79
N ALA A 108 3.07 7.26 6.87
CA ALA A 108 2.61 5.91 7.15
C ALA A 108 3.60 5.15 8.06
N ILE A 109 4.90 5.21 7.74
CA ILE A 109 5.97 4.59 8.54
C ILE A 109 6.07 5.26 9.92
N ALA A 110 6.09 6.59 9.97
CA ALA A 110 6.19 7.34 11.22
C ALA A 110 5.03 7.02 12.16
N SER A 111 3.78 7.05 11.65
CA SER A 111 2.59 6.73 12.45
C SER A 111 2.62 5.29 12.97
N LEU A 112 2.88 4.30 12.11
CA LEU A 112 2.89 2.89 12.50
C LEU A 112 4.02 2.56 13.49
N SER A 113 5.16 3.27 13.42
CA SER A 113 6.29 3.07 14.34
C SER A 113 5.99 3.39 15.80
N GLN A 114 4.95 4.18 16.06
CA GLN A 114 4.51 4.54 17.41
C GLN A 114 3.54 3.53 18.00
N GLU A 115 3.02 2.59 17.19
CA GLU A 115 2.04 1.61 17.63
C GLU A 115 2.70 0.42 18.33
N ASP A 116 2.06 -0.05 19.40
CA ASP A 116 2.52 -1.19 20.17
C ASP A 116 2.01 -2.51 19.56
N CYS A 117 2.80 -3.07 18.65
CA CYS A 117 2.50 -4.29 17.92
C CYS A 117 3.75 -5.17 17.81
N ASP A 118 3.54 -6.48 17.57
CA ASP A 118 4.65 -7.42 17.36
C ASP A 118 5.39 -7.13 16.04
N GLU A 119 4.67 -6.60 15.05
CA GLU A 119 5.18 -6.40 13.71
C GLU A 119 4.42 -5.26 13.02
N ALA A 120 5.16 -4.29 12.47
CA ALA A 120 4.62 -3.14 11.76
C ALA A 120 5.02 -3.23 10.27
N ILE A 121 4.03 -3.31 9.40
CA ILE A 121 4.23 -3.46 7.95
C ILE A 121 3.50 -2.33 7.23
N VAL A 122 4.19 -1.66 6.32
CA VAL A 122 3.60 -0.72 5.37
C VAL A 122 3.67 -1.32 3.98
N VAL A 123 2.56 -1.36 3.26
CA VAL A 123 2.51 -1.78 1.86
C VAL A 123 2.02 -0.60 1.03
N ILE A 124 2.83 -0.16 0.07
CA ILE A 124 2.49 0.93 -0.86
C ILE A 124 2.02 0.31 -2.18
N LEU A 125 0.80 0.64 -2.62
CA LEU A 125 0.33 0.36 -3.97
C LEU A 125 0.66 1.57 -4.85
N SER A 126 1.23 1.34 -6.03
CA SER A 126 1.64 2.41 -6.94
C SER A 126 1.57 1.98 -8.41
N ASP A 127 1.36 2.94 -9.30
CA ASP A 127 1.42 2.77 -10.76
C ASP A 127 2.87 2.70 -11.33
N ALA A 128 3.87 2.71 -10.45
CA ALA A 128 5.30 2.72 -10.74
C ALA A 128 5.81 3.96 -11.49
N ASN A 129 5.04 5.05 -11.54
CA ASN A 129 5.36 6.23 -12.33
C ASN A 129 6.09 7.33 -11.54
N LEU A 130 6.92 6.94 -10.57
CA LEU A 130 7.61 7.86 -9.65
C LEU A 130 8.47 8.92 -10.35
N GLU A 131 9.14 8.55 -11.44
CA GLU A 131 9.99 9.48 -12.20
C GLU A 131 9.20 10.65 -12.80
N ARG A 132 7.94 10.43 -13.19
CA ARG A 132 7.08 11.49 -13.74
C ARG A 132 6.72 12.55 -12.70
N TYR A 133 6.74 12.18 -11.42
CA TYR A 133 6.53 13.07 -10.30
C TYR A 133 7.82 13.68 -9.77
N GLY A 134 8.95 13.43 -10.45
CA GLY A 134 10.26 13.90 -10.00
C GLY A 134 10.74 13.20 -8.73
N ILE A 135 10.28 11.97 -8.46
CA ILE A 135 10.70 11.15 -7.32
C ILE A 135 11.77 10.16 -7.81
N PRO A 136 13.05 10.39 -7.47
CA PRO A 136 14.10 9.42 -7.76
C PRO A 136 13.86 8.12 -6.98
N PRO A 137 14.11 6.94 -7.59
CA PRO A 137 14.03 5.65 -6.92
C PRO A 137 14.82 5.60 -5.59
N GLU A 138 15.96 6.28 -5.52
CA GLU A 138 16.82 6.35 -4.34
C GLU A 138 16.15 7.12 -3.19
N MET A 139 15.35 8.15 -3.50
CA MET A 139 14.57 8.87 -2.49
C MET A 139 13.43 8.00 -1.97
N PHE A 140 12.76 7.26 -2.86
CA PHE A 140 11.71 6.33 -2.45
C PHE A 140 12.27 5.18 -1.59
N ALA A 141 13.42 4.62 -1.98
CA ALA A 141 14.14 3.63 -1.18
C ALA A 141 14.50 4.17 0.22
N ARG A 142 14.95 5.42 0.33
CA ARG A 142 15.23 6.06 1.62
C ARG A 142 13.96 6.24 2.45
N ALA A 143 12.86 6.68 1.84
CA ALA A 143 11.56 6.81 2.52
C ALA A 143 11.09 5.46 3.09
N MET A 144 11.15 4.39 2.30
CA MET A 144 10.81 3.02 2.73
C MET A 144 11.69 2.49 3.87
N ASN A 145 12.92 2.99 4.01
CA ASN A 145 13.85 2.60 5.08
C ASN A 145 13.96 3.65 6.20
N SER A 146 13.02 4.58 6.30
CA SER A 146 13.09 5.71 7.23
C SER A 146 13.01 5.31 8.71
N ASN A 147 12.47 4.12 9.03
CA ASN A 147 12.42 3.60 10.39
C ASN A 147 12.64 2.07 10.41
N PRO A 148 13.64 1.55 11.15
CA PRO A 148 13.93 0.12 11.19
C PRO A 148 12.85 -0.72 11.90
N ARG A 149 11.95 -0.10 12.68
CA ARG A 149 10.83 -0.79 13.34
C ARG A 149 9.73 -1.20 12.36
N VAL A 150 9.70 -0.59 11.17
CA VAL A 150 8.62 -0.77 10.20
C VAL A 150 9.18 -1.38 8.92
N ASN A 151 8.61 -2.51 8.50
CA ASN A 151 8.94 -3.13 7.22
C ASN A 151 8.06 -2.55 6.12
N ALA A 152 8.64 -1.71 5.25
CA ALA A 152 7.94 -1.14 4.11
C ALA A 152 8.18 -1.93 2.82
N TYR A 153 7.11 -2.14 2.06
CA TYR A 153 7.10 -2.86 0.78
C TYR A 153 6.32 -2.08 -0.28
N ALA A 154 6.71 -2.18 -1.54
CA ALA A 154 5.99 -1.58 -2.65
C ALA A 154 5.43 -2.66 -3.60
N ILE A 155 4.17 -2.53 -4.01
CA ILE A 155 3.54 -3.38 -5.02
C ILE A 155 3.15 -2.48 -6.19
N PHE A 156 3.81 -2.69 -7.31
CA PHE A 156 3.55 -1.98 -8.55
C PHE A 156 2.43 -2.67 -9.31
N ILE A 157 1.25 -2.06 -9.26
CA ILE A 157 0.01 -2.56 -9.85
C ILE A 157 -0.28 -1.94 -11.22
N GLY A 158 0.41 -0.85 -11.57
CA GLY A 158 0.42 -0.26 -12.90
C GLY A 158 1.82 -0.32 -13.51
N SER A 159 1.90 -0.39 -14.84
CA SER A 159 3.14 -0.10 -15.56
C SER A 159 2.85 0.25 -17.02
N LEU A 160 3.44 1.35 -17.49
CA LEU A 160 3.68 1.55 -18.92
C LEU A 160 5.06 0.95 -19.24
N GLY A 161 5.10 -0.28 -19.73
CA GLY A 161 6.35 -0.94 -20.15
C GLY A 161 7.22 -1.48 -19.01
N ASP A 162 8.53 -1.32 -19.12
CA ASP A 162 9.55 -1.93 -18.24
C ASP A 162 9.85 -1.12 -16.95
N GLN A 163 9.09 -0.04 -16.70
CA GLN A 163 9.32 0.89 -15.60
C GLN A 163 9.28 0.21 -14.22
N ALA A 164 8.27 -0.62 -13.98
CA ALA A 164 8.13 -1.32 -12.70
C ALA A 164 9.33 -2.25 -12.44
N SER A 165 9.81 -2.98 -13.45
CA SER A 165 10.99 -3.85 -13.33
C SER A 165 12.27 -3.06 -13.07
N ARG A 166 12.46 -1.92 -13.74
CA ARG A 166 13.61 -1.03 -13.49
C ARG A 166 13.57 -0.45 -12.08
N LEU A 167 12.40 0.00 -11.63
CA LEU A 167 12.22 0.54 -10.29
C LEU A 167 12.52 -0.52 -9.23
N THR A 168 11.99 -1.73 -9.39
CA THR A 168 12.30 -2.88 -8.51
C THR A 168 13.79 -3.17 -8.40
N SER A 169 14.57 -3.04 -9.49
CA SER A 169 16.03 -3.25 -9.46
C SER A 169 16.81 -2.20 -8.65
N LYS A 170 16.21 -1.02 -8.39
CA LYS A 170 16.81 0.08 -7.62
C LYS A 170 16.32 0.12 -6.17
N LEU A 171 15.28 -0.65 -5.84
CA LEU A 171 14.74 -0.75 -4.48
C LEU A 171 15.42 -1.87 -3.69
N PRO A 172 15.35 -1.86 -2.35
CA PRO A 172 15.94 -2.91 -1.55
C PRO A 172 15.42 -4.30 -1.97
N ALA A 173 16.34 -5.27 -2.08
CA ALA A 173 16.01 -6.62 -2.51
C ALA A 173 14.89 -7.22 -1.65
N GLY A 174 13.88 -7.81 -2.29
CA GLY A 174 12.73 -8.40 -1.62
C GLY A 174 11.72 -7.40 -1.03
N ARG A 175 11.91 -6.09 -1.23
CA ARG A 175 10.99 -5.04 -0.74
C ARG A 175 10.09 -4.44 -1.82
N SER A 176 10.15 -4.93 -3.05
CA SER A 176 9.23 -4.49 -4.09
C SER A 176 8.79 -5.64 -4.99
N PHE A 177 7.56 -5.54 -5.48
CA PHE A 177 6.89 -6.55 -6.28
C PHE A 177 6.22 -5.89 -7.49
N VAL A 178 6.20 -6.58 -8.61
CA VAL A 178 5.41 -6.17 -9.79
C VAL A 178 4.21 -7.11 -9.89
N CYS A 179 3.01 -6.55 -9.89
CA CYS A 179 1.76 -7.30 -9.92
C CYS A 179 0.86 -6.82 -11.07
N LEU A 180 1.07 -7.41 -12.26
CA LEU A 180 0.22 -7.12 -13.42
C LEU A 180 -1.06 -7.96 -13.44
N ASP A 181 -1.01 -9.17 -12.87
CA ASP A 181 -2.17 -10.02 -12.64
C ASP A 181 -2.51 -10.01 -11.15
N LEU A 182 -3.64 -9.37 -10.81
CA LEU A 182 -4.08 -9.14 -9.44
C LEU A 182 -4.41 -10.42 -8.67
N LYS A 183 -4.59 -11.56 -9.36
CA LYS A 183 -4.70 -12.87 -8.71
C LYS A 183 -3.48 -13.19 -7.84
N ASN A 184 -2.35 -12.54 -8.10
CA ASN A 184 -1.12 -12.70 -7.33
C ASN A 184 -1.04 -11.81 -6.08
N ILE A 185 -1.92 -10.83 -5.89
CA ILE A 185 -1.92 -9.96 -4.70
C ILE A 185 -1.94 -10.76 -3.40
N PRO A 186 -2.85 -11.76 -3.21
CA PRO A 186 -2.86 -12.56 -2.00
C PRO A 186 -1.54 -13.30 -1.76
N GLN A 187 -0.93 -13.84 -2.83
CA GLN A 187 0.35 -14.54 -2.75
C GLN A 187 1.50 -13.58 -2.39
N ILE A 188 1.53 -12.38 -2.98
CA ILE A 188 2.52 -11.34 -2.66
C ILE A 188 2.40 -10.92 -1.20
N LEU A 189 1.17 -10.68 -0.70
CA LEU A 189 0.95 -10.36 0.71
C LEU A 189 1.43 -11.49 1.63
N GLN A 190 1.14 -12.75 1.29
CA GLN A 190 1.67 -13.90 2.04
C GLN A 190 3.20 -13.92 2.07
N GLN A 191 3.87 -13.63 0.95
CA GLN A 191 5.33 -13.52 0.88
C GLN A 191 5.86 -12.39 1.77
N ILE A 192 5.20 -11.23 1.75
CA ILE A 192 5.53 -10.07 2.61
C ILE A 192 5.45 -10.46 4.08
N PHE A 193 4.35 -11.07 4.52
CA PHE A 193 4.19 -11.50 5.91
C PHE A 193 5.18 -12.60 6.30
N ALA A 194 5.50 -13.53 5.40
CA ALA A 194 6.49 -14.58 5.66
C ALA A 194 7.91 -14.02 5.79
N ALA A 195 8.30 -13.09 4.92
CA ALA A 195 9.60 -12.43 4.95
C ALA A 195 9.76 -11.56 6.19
N SER A 196 8.70 -10.86 6.59
CA SER A 196 8.71 -10.02 7.78
C SER A 196 8.99 -10.85 9.05
N VAL A 197 8.36 -12.04 9.18
CA VAL A 197 8.60 -12.98 10.31
C VAL A 197 10.04 -13.50 10.37
N LEU A 198 10.74 -13.58 9.24
CA LEU A 198 12.13 -14.04 9.19
C LEU A 198 13.13 -12.94 9.57
N ASN A 199 12.79 -11.67 9.35
CA ASN A 199 13.64 -10.52 9.69
C ASN A 199 13.58 -10.14 11.18
N THR A 200 12.66 -10.71 11.94
CA THR A 200 12.52 -10.50 13.40
C THR A 200 13.33 -11.51 14.23
N GLN A 201 14.24 -12.28 13.60
CA GLN A 201 15.23 -13.15 14.25
C GLN A 201 16.63 -12.53 14.20
#